data_AF-A0A2V7XN84-F1
#
_entry.id   AF-A0A2V7XN84-F1
#
_cell.length_a   1.000
_cell.length_b   1.000
_cell.length_c   1.000
_cell.angle_alpha   90.00
_cell.angle_beta   90.00
_cell.angle_gamma   90.00
#
_symmetry.space_group_name_H-M   'P 1'
#
loop_
_entity.id
_entity.type
_entity.pdbx_description
1 polymer ?
#
loop_
_entity_poly.entity_id
_entity_poly.type
_entity_poly.pdbx_seq_one_letter_code
_entity_poly.pdbx_strand_id
1 'polypeptide(L)'
;MTMSDCCEVETTGAGPTHCADCGQPGRAVHPITVKALLRPEALARLSGSAHRFCPTSSCPVVYFGEGEAFDRQEIAVPVLQKEAPGDRTVCYCFAISEGDLRREIAETGRSMAAQRITEHVKACRCACEVRNPQGSCCLGNVAAVVKALKALEAETAVPTADSSCC
;
A
#
# COMPACT_ATOMS: atom_id res chain seq x y z
N MET A 1 -37.83 6.23 -30.42
CA MET A 1 -36.44 6.27 -29.94
C MET A 1 -36.42 5.58 -28.58
N THR A 2 -36.23 4.27 -28.57
CA THR A 2 -36.15 3.48 -27.34
C THR A 2 -34.73 3.58 -26.81
N MET A 3 -34.59 4.08 -25.58
CA MET A 3 -33.35 4.13 -24.82
C MET A 3 -33.07 2.68 -24.38
N SER A 4 -32.32 1.95 -25.21
CA SER A 4 -32.05 0.54 -25.01
C SER A 4 -31.07 0.30 -23.85
N ASP A 5 -31.41 -0.72 -23.07
CA ASP A 5 -30.71 -1.32 -21.94
C ASP A 5 -29.19 -1.13 -21.94
N CYS A 6 -28.70 -0.47 -20.89
CA CYS A 6 -27.33 -0.58 -20.44
C CYS A 6 -27.36 -1.28 -19.09
N CYS A 7 -27.38 -2.62 -19.06
CA CYS A 7 -26.83 -3.45 -17.98
C CYS A 7 -27.20 -4.94 -18.19
N GLU A 8 -26.41 -5.63 -18.98
CA GLU A 8 -26.13 -7.04 -18.70
C GLU A 8 -24.61 -7.21 -18.68
N VAL A 9 -24.05 -7.30 -17.48
CA VAL A 9 -22.65 -7.69 -17.30
C VAL A 9 -22.65 -9.14 -16.82
N GLU A 10 -22.56 -10.04 -17.78
CA GLU A 10 -22.13 -11.42 -17.58
C GLU A 10 -20.84 -11.38 -16.74
N THR A 11 -20.94 -11.82 -15.48
CA THR A 11 -19.79 -11.87 -14.56
C THR A 11 -19.00 -13.13 -14.86
N THR A 12 -18.31 -13.17 -15.99
CA THR A 12 -17.47 -14.30 -16.40
C THR A 12 -16.03 -14.03 -16.01
N GLY A 13 -15.49 -14.86 -15.10
CA GLY A 13 -14.06 -15.00 -14.86
C GLY A 13 -13.57 -14.41 -13.53
N ALA A 14 -13.13 -15.28 -12.62
CA ALA A 14 -12.22 -14.84 -11.57
C ALA A 14 -10.92 -14.40 -12.25
N GLY A 15 -10.67 -13.09 -12.31
CA GLY A 15 -9.46 -12.52 -12.91
C GLY A 15 -8.16 -13.09 -12.34
N PRO A 16 -7.00 -12.78 -12.97
CA PRO A 16 -5.71 -13.37 -12.62
C PRO A 16 -5.40 -13.23 -11.12
N THR A 17 -4.86 -14.30 -10.52
CA THR A 17 -4.47 -14.31 -9.10
C THR A 17 -3.03 -13.85 -8.87
N HIS A 18 -2.20 -13.88 -9.92
CA HIS A 18 -0.79 -13.52 -9.90
C HIS A 18 -0.55 -12.37 -10.87
N CYS A 19 0.40 -11.50 -10.52
CA CYS A 19 0.81 -10.39 -11.37
C CYS A 19 1.55 -10.93 -12.60
N ALA A 20 1.13 -10.53 -13.80
CA ALA A 20 1.77 -10.97 -15.04
C ALA A 20 3.23 -10.48 -15.19
N ASP A 21 3.58 -9.37 -14.52
CA ASP A 21 4.92 -8.78 -14.58
C ASP A 21 5.93 -9.51 -13.67
N CYS A 22 5.59 -9.73 -12.39
CA CYS A 22 6.53 -10.34 -11.43
C CYS A 22 6.19 -11.78 -11.00
N GLY A 23 5.08 -12.34 -11.47
CA GLY A 23 4.63 -13.70 -11.14
C GLY A 23 4.15 -13.89 -9.69
N GLN A 24 4.18 -12.85 -8.84
CA GLN A 24 3.80 -12.96 -7.42
C GLN A 24 2.28 -12.88 -7.20
N PRO A 25 1.75 -13.54 -6.17
CA PRO A 25 0.32 -13.50 -5.85
C PRO A 25 -0.11 -12.09 -5.45
N GLY A 26 -1.26 -11.66 -5.97
CA GLY A 26 -1.89 -10.40 -5.63
C GLY A 26 -3.02 -10.55 -4.60
N ARG A 27 -3.26 -9.48 -3.84
CA ARG A 27 -4.35 -9.40 -2.86
C ARG A 27 -5.59 -8.82 -3.52
N ALA A 28 -6.76 -9.43 -3.34
CA ALA A 28 -8.01 -8.86 -3.85
C ALA A 28 -8.24 -7.45 -3.26
N VAL A 29 -8.71 -6.53 -4.11
CA VAL A 29 -9.08 -5.17 -3.70
C VAL A 29 -10.48 -4.84 -4.20
N HIS A 30 -11.21 -4.04 -3.43
CA HIS A 30 -12.53 -3.61 -3.87
C HIS A 30 -12.42 -2.61 -5.02
N PRO A 31 -13.37 -2.62 -5.98
CA PRO A 31 -13.37 -1.67 -7.10
C PRO A 31 -13.33 -0.21 -6.67
N ILE A 32 -13.92 0.13 -5.51
CA ILE A 32 -13.89 1.50 -4.97
C ILE A 32 -12.45 1.98 -4.71
N THR A 33 -11.57 1.11 -4.22
CA THR A 33 -10.15 1.43 -3.97
C THR A 33 -9.42 1.75 -5.26
N VAL A 34 -9.59 0.91 -6.27
CA VAL A 34 -8.96 1.11 -7.57
C VAL A 34 -9.46 2.41 -8.18
N LYS A 35 -10.78 2.60 -8.26
CA LYS A 35 -11.41 3.80 -8.83
C LYS A 35 -11.01 5.09 -8.12
N ALA A 36 -10.88 5.07 -6.80
CA ALA A 36 -10.52 6.25 -6.01
C ALA A 36 -9.04 6.67 -6.18
N LEU A 37 -8.17 5.73 -6.56
CA LEU A 37 -6.72 5.94 -6.54
C LEU A 37 -6.08 5.95 -7.93
N LEU A 38 -6.79 5.54 -9.00
CA LEU A 38 -6.31 5.75 -10.36
C LEU A 38 -6.34 7.23 -10.74
N ARG A 39 -5.31 7.67 -11.47
CA ARG A 39 -5.33 8.95 -12.18
C ARG A 39 -6.40 8.94 -13.28
N PRO A 40 -6.92 10.10 -13.70
CA PRO A 40 -8.03 10.18 -14.66
C PRO A 40 -7.81 9.38 -15.95
N GLU A 41 -6.61 9.42 -16.52
CA GLU A 41 -6.26 8.73 -17.77
C GLU A 41 -6.30 7.20 -17.61
N ALA A 42 -5.83 6.70 -16.47
CA ALA A 42 -5.87 5.29 -16.14
C ALA A 42 -7.30 4.84 -15.79
N LEU A 43 -8.04 5.67 -15.06
CA LEU A 43 -9.44 5.41 -14.72
C LEU A 43 -10.33 5.30 -15.96
N ALA A 44 -10.06 6.10 -17.00
CA ALA A 44 -10.78 6.03 -18.28
C ALA A 44 -10.57 4.70 -19.02
N ARG A 45 -9.49 3.96 -18.73
CA ARG A 45 -9.20 2.64 -19.30
C ARG A 45 -9.71 1.49 -18.43
N LEU A 46 -10.14 1.75 -17.20
CA LEU A 46 -10.51 0.74 -16.23
C LEU A 46 -11.75 -0.05 -16.66
N SER A 47 -11.61 -1.36 -16.83
CA SER A 47 -12.73 -2.28 -16.99
C SER A 47 -13.48 -2.51 -15.67
N GLY A 48 -14.71 -3.02 -15.75
CA GLY A 48 -15.51 -3.39 -14.58
C GLY A 48 -15.07 -4.68 -13.86
N SER A 49 -13.96 -5.30 -14.28
CA SER A 49 -13.49 -6.60 -13.78
C SER A 49 -12.90 -6.53 -12.36
N ALA A 50 -12.62 -7.69 -11.77
CA ALA A 50 -12.00 -7.78 -10.45
C ALA A 50 -10.48 -7.55 -10.51
N HIS A 51 -9.98 -6.57 -9.76
CA HIS A 51 -8.54 -6.27 -9.67
C HIS A 51 -7.92 -6.78 -8.37
N ARG A 52 -6.59 -6.88 -8.40
CA ARG A 52 -5.73 -7.22 -7.27
C ARG A 52 -4.60 -6.24 -7.11
N PHE A 53 -4.18 -6.03 -5.87
CA PHE A 53 -2.98 -5.28 -5.50
C PHE A 53 -1.74 -6.18 -5.53
N CYS A 54 -0.69 -5.75 -6.21
CA CYS A 54 0.63 -6.41 -6.25
C CYS A 54 1.53 -5.88 -5.11
N PRO A 55 1.86 -6.69 -4.09
CA PRO A 55 2.64 -6.23 -2.93
C PRO A 55 4.15 -6.20 -3.15
N THR A 56 4.64 -6.74 -4.27
CA THR A 56 6.07 -6.93 -4.55
C THR A 56 6.80 -5.60 -4.74
N SER A 57 7.81 -5.32 -3.91
CA SER A 57 8.48 -4.01 -3.93
C SER A 57 9.24 -3.68 -5.21
N SER A 58 9.82 -4.69 -5.86
CA SER A 58 10.57 -4.52 -7.12
C SER A 58 9.67 -4.42 -8.36
N CYS A 59 8.38 -4.72 -8.24
CA CYS A 59 7.44 -4.73 -9.37
C CYS A 59 6.74 -3.37 -9.50
N PRO A 60 6.79 -2.68 -10.66
CA PRO A 60 6.16 -1.37 -10.84
C PRO A 60 4.62 -1.44 -10.82
N VAL A 61 4.04 -2.61 -11.15
CA VAL A 61 2.60 -2.83 -11.14
C VAL A 61 2.04 -2.67 -9.73
N VAL A 62 0.97 -1.89 -9.59
CA VAL A 62 0.22 -1.69 -8.35
C VAL A 62 -1.07 -2.48 -8.39
N TYR A 63 -1.89 -2.28 -9.42
CA TYR A 63 -3.12 -3.03 -9.64
C TYR A 63 -3.05 -3.86 -10.91
N PHE A 64 -3.67 -5.04 -10.90
CA PHE A 64 -3.82 -5.85 -12.10
C PHE A 64 -5.16 -6.58 -12.10
N GLY A 65 -5.69 -6.80 -13.29
CA GLY A 65 -6.96 -7.46 -13.56
C GLY A 65 -6.87 -8.26 -14.86
N GLU A 66 -8.02 -8.67 -15.39
CA GLU A 66 -8.05 -9.42 -16.65
C GLU A 66 -7.64 -8.51 -17.82
N GLY A 67 -6.50 -8.81 -18.44
CA GLY A 67 -5.95 -8.01 -19.55
C GLY A 67 -5.48 -6.61 -19.16
N GLU A 68 -5.45 -6.28 -17.86
CA GLU A 68 -5.17 -4.92 -17.36
C GLU A 68 -4.09 -4.92 -16.29
N ALA A 69 -3.23 -3.91 -16.33
CA ALA A 69 -2.30 -3.58 -15.28
C ALA A 69 -2.18 -2.05 -15.16
N PHE A 70 -2.02 -1.58 -13.94
CA PHE A 70 -1.80 -0.19 -13.60
C PHE A 70 -0.57 -0.08 -12.72
N ASP A 71 0.41 0.69 -13.18
CA ASP A 71 1.67 0.89 -12.46
C ASP A 71 1.63 2.10 -11.51
N ARG A 72 2.70 2.29 -10.74
CA ARG A 72 2.82 3.40 -9.78
C ARG A 72 2.64 4.81 -10.36
N GLN A 73 2.95 5.04 -11.64
CA GLN A 73 2.78 6.34 -12.29
C GLN A 73 1.31 6.65 -12.57
N GLU A 74 0.47 5.62 -12.61
CA GLU A 74 -0.96 5.68 -12.86
C GLU A 74 -1.79 5.80 -11.58
N ILE A 75 -1.13 5.71 -10.41
CA ILE A 75 -1.75 5.91 -9.10
C ILE A 75 -1.59 7.38 -8.69
N ALA A 76 -2.64 7.92 -8.07
CA ALA A 76 -2.70 9.31 -7.61
C ALA A 76 -1.81 9.59 -6.39
N VAL A 77 -1.39 8.55 -5.67
CA VAL A 77 -0.57 8.62 -4.46
C VAL A 77 0.65 7.70 -4.55
N PRO A 78 1.79 8.05 -3.92
CA PRO A 78 2.92 7.13 -3.76
C PRO A 78 2.48 5.84 -3.05
N VAL A 79 3.00 4.69 -3.45
CA VAL A 79 2.57 3.39 -2.91
C VAL A 79 3.66 2.84 -2.00
N LEU A 80 3.39 2.74 -0.70
CA LEU A 80 4.32 2.28 0.35
C LEU A 80 5.24 1.12 -0.08
N GLN A 81 4.69 0.07 -0.69
CA GLN A 81 5.44 -1.11 -1.11
C GLN A 81 6.45 -0.82 -2.23
N LYS A 82 6.20 0.20 -3.05
CA LYS A 82 6.93 0.58 -4.27
C LYS A 82 7.88 1.75 -4.06
N GLU A 83 7.82 2.39 -2.89
CA GLU A 83 8.69 3.49 -2.51
C GLU A 83 9.93 2.98 -1.77
N ALA A 84 11.05 3.66 -1.98
CA ALA A 84 12.27 3.41 -1.23
C ALA A 84 12.06 3.73 0.28
N PRO A 85 12.77 3.02 1.19
CA PRO A 85 12.80 3.39 2.60
C PRO A 85 13.29 4.82 2.81
N GLY A 86 12.91 5.46 3.92
CA GLY A 86 13.28 6.86 4.22
C GLY A 86 12.12 7.67 4.80
N ASP A 87 11.18 8.11 3.97
CA ASP A 87 10.03 8.91 4.41
C ASP A 87 8.71 8.55 3.71
N ARG A 88 8.61 7.31 3.25
CA ARG A 88 7.41 6.80 2.57
C ARG A 88 6.18 6.84 3.47
N THR A 89 5.03 7.17 2.89
CA THR A 89 3.73 7.23 3.61
C THR A 89 3.28 5.83 4.02
N VAL A 90 3.02 5.63 5.31
CA VAL A 90 2.60 4.34 5.88
C VAL A 90 1.09 4.33 6.15
N CYS A 91 0.55 5.43 6.71
CA CYS A 91 -0.89 5.64 6.91
C CYS A 91 -1.39 6.81 6.06
N TYR A 92 -2.16 6.49 5.02
CA TYR A 92 -2.73 7.48 4.09
C TYR A 92 -3.90 8.29 4.69
N CYS A 93 -4.56 7.78 5.72
CA CYS A 93 -5.67 8.50 6.36
C CYS A 93 -5.16 9.70 7.18
N PHE A 94 -4.04 9.53 7.88
CA PHE A 94 -3.52 10.51 8.83
C PHE A 94 -2.11 10.99 8.49
N ALA A 95 -1.68 10.76 7.24
CA ALA A 95 -0.39 11.19 6.69
C ALA A 95 0.82 10.80 7.55
N ILE A 96 0.79 9.61 8.20
CA ILE A 96 1.91 9.14 9.02
C ILE A 96 2.96 8.52 8.10
N SER A 97 4.18 9.06 8.15
CA SER A 97 5.32 8.59 7.35
C SER A 97 6.24 7.64 8.12
N GLU A 98 7.14 6.97 7.40
CA GLU A 98 8.25 6.24 8.02
C GLU A 98 9.16 7.15 8.85
N GLY A 99 9.33 8.41 8.44
CA GLY A 99 10.05 9.44 9.19
C GLY A 99 9.42 9.75 10.56
N ASP A 100 8.09 9.84 10.62
CA ASP A 100 7.38 10.02 11.90
C ASP A 100 7.60 8.85 12.84
N LEU A 101 7.48 7.62 12.33
CA LEU A 101 7.69 6.41 13.13
C LEU A 101 9.13 6.34 13.65
N ARG A 102 10.11 6.64 12.80
CA ARG A 102 11.54 6.65 13.18
C ARG A 102 11.81 7.70 14.25
N ARG A 103 11.29 8.92 14.08
CA ARG A 103 11.46 10.00 15.05
C ARG A 103 10.93 9.63 16.42
N GLU A 104 9.72 9.06 16.51
CA GLU A 104 9.14 8.63 17.78
C GLU A 104 9.97 7.54 18.48
N ILE A 105 10.49 6.58 17.70
CA ILE A 105 11.33 5.52 18.24
C ILE A 105 12.65 6.09 18.76
N ALA A 106 13.31 6.96 17.99
CA ALA A 106 14.55 7.60 18.41
C ALA A 106 14.38 8.47 19.67
N GLU A 107 13.25 9.18 19.81
CA GLU A 107 12.98 10.07 20.93
C GLU A 107 12.50 9.33 22.19
N THR A 108 11.75 8.23 22.04
CA THR A 108 11.01 7.61 23.17
C THR A 108 11.21 6.09 23.31
N GLY A 109 11.98 5.45 22.42
CA GLY A 109 12.18 4.01 22.34
C GLY A 109 11.01 3.22 21.73
N ARG A 110 9.92 3.90 21.34
CA ARG A 110 8.71 3.28 20.77
C ARG A 110 7.94 4.23 19.86
N SER A 111 7.10 3.68 18.99
CA SER A 111 6.10 4.47 18.26
C SER A 111 4.73 4.37 18.91
N MET A 112 4.03 5.51 18.98
CA MET A 112 2.65 5.63 19.45
C MET A 112 1.63 5.61 18.30
N ALA A 113 2.10 5.59 17.05
CA ALA A 113 1.26 5.69 15.87
C ALA A 113 0.17 4.61 15.81
N ALA A 114 0.50 3.35 16.14
CA ALA A 114 -0.48 2.26 16.13
C ALA A 114 -1.64 2.51 17.10
N GLN A 115 -1.35 3.03 18.30
CA GLN A 115 -2.37 3.40 19.27
C GLN A 115 -3.24 4.54 18.74
N ARG A 116 -2.62 5.65 18.30
CA ARG A 116 -3.37 6.80 17.76
C ARG A 116 -4.27 6.39 16.59
N ILE A 117 -3.73 5.64 15.62
CA ILE A 117 -4.50 5.13 14.48
C ILE A 117 -5.68 4.28 14.96
N THR A 118 -5.49 3.40 15.94
CA THR A 118 -6.56 2.58 16.50
C THR A 118 -7.68 3.45 17.10
N GLU A 119 -7.33 4.51 17.81
CA GLU A 119 -8.32 5.48 18.34
C GLU A 119 -9.08 6.18 17.21
N HIS A 120 -8.41 6.58 16.14
CA HIS A 120 -9.06 7.17 14.97
C HIS A 120 -9.97 6.18 14.22
N VAL A 121 -9.56 4.91 14.08
CA VAL A 121 -10.37 3.85 13.45
C VAL A 121 -11.62 3.58 14.28
N LYS A 122 -11.50 3.45 15.60
CA LYS A 122 -12.64 3.27 16.52
C LYS A 122 -13.64 4.42 16.47
N ALA A 123 -13.16 5.62 16.18
CA ALA A 123 -14.00 6.81 16.00
C ALA A 123 -14.49 7.00 14.55
N CYS A 124 -14.36 5.99 13.69
CA CYS A 124 -14.81 6.02 12.29
C CYS A 124 -14.22 7.19 11.47
N ARG A 125 -12.98 7.62 11.77
CA ARG A 125 -12.32 8.74 11.07
C ARG A 125 -11.41 8.31 9.91
N CYS A 126 -11.24 7.01 9.70
CA CYS A 126 -10.44 6.49 8.59
C CYS A 126 -11.30 6.28 7.33
N ALA A 127 -10.64 6.29 6.17
CA ALA A 127 -11.24 6.00 4.87
C ALA A 127 -10.26 5.13 4.06
N CYS A 128 -9.87 3.97 4.61
CA CYS A 128 -8.77 3.16 4.07
C CYS A 128 -9.08 2.62 2.68
N GLU A 129 -10.34 2.29 2.43
CA GLU A 129 -10.90 1.79 1.18
C GLU A 129 -10.80 2.78 0.01
N VAL A 130 -10.60 4.08 0.27
CA VAL A 130 -10.40 5.11 -0.79
C VAL A 130 -9.05 5.82 -0.71
N ARG A 131 -8.34 5.72 0.43
CA ARG A 131 -7.05 6.39 0.63
C ARG A 131 -5.84 5.46 0.57
N ASN A 132 -5.97 4.20 0.97
CA ASN A 132 -4.84 3.27 1.01
C ASN A 132 -4.82 2.40 -0.26
N PRO A 133 -3.71 2.37 -1.02
CA PRO A 133 -3.59 1.50 -2.19
C PRO A 133 -3.89 0.01 -1.94
N GLN A 134 -3.68 -0.48 -0.71
CA GLN A 134 -4.03 -1.86 -0.35
C GLN A 134 -5.52 -2.08 -0.05
N GLY A 135 -6.35 -1.05 -0.04
CA GLY A 135 -7.79 -1.11 0.29
C GLY A 135 -8.11 -1.61 1.70
N SER A 136 -7.11 -1.66 2.59
CA SER A 136 -7.21 -2.27 3.92
C SER A 136 -6.55 -1.38 4.99
N CYS A 137 -6.78 -1.69 6.26
CA CYS A 137 -6.24 -0.88 7.37
C CYS A 137 -4.70 -0.88 7.38
N CYS A 138 -4.11 0.31 7.51
CA CYS A 138 -2.65 0.51 7.53
C CYS A 138 -1.93 -0.06 8.77
N LEU A 139 -2.64 -0.50 9.81
CA LEU A 139 -2.03 -0.98 11.06
C LEU A 139 -1.00 -2.10 10.83
N GLY A 140 -1.26 -3.01 9.88
CA GLY A 140 -0.30 -4.05 9.51
C GLY A 140 1.00 -3.47 8.92
N ASN A 141 0.89 -2.43 8.10
CA ASN A 141 2.08 -1.73 7.57
C ASN A 141 2.85 -1.02 8.69
N VAL A 142 2.13 -0.33 9.58
CA VAL A 142 2.76 0.38 10.71
C VAL A 142 3.53 -0.60 11.59
N ALA A 143 2.94 -1.74 11.94
CA ALA A 143 3.62 -2.78 12.71
C ALA A 143 4.88 -3.30 11.99
N ALA A 144 4.79 -3.57 10.69
CA ALA A 144 5.92 -4.05 9.89
C ALA A 144 7.06 -3.01 9.81
N VAL A 145 6.73 -1.74 9.58
CA VAL A 145 7.71 -0.65 9.49
C VAL A 145 8.37 -0.38 10.85
N VAL A 146 7.60 -0.32 11.94
CA VAL A 146 8.16 -0.16 13.30
C VAL A 146 9.10 -1.31 13.64
N LYS A 147 8.75 -2.55 13.29
CA LYS A 147 9.64 -3.71 13.49
C LYS A 147 10.95 -3.56 12.71
N ALA A 148 10.88 -3.15 11.44
CA ALA A 148 12.05 -2.96 10.60
C ALA A 148 12.97 -1.84 11.13
N LEU A 149 12.40 -0.70 11.53
CA LEU A 149 13.17 0.42 12.09
C LEU A 149 13.93 0.02 13.36
N LYS A 150 13.28 -0.72 14.27
CA LYS A 150 13.92 -1.21 15.49
C LYS A 150 15.05 -2.21 15.22
N ALA A 151 14.92 -3.04 14.20
CA ALA A 151 15.99 -3.96 13.79
C ALA A 151 17.22 -3.18 13.27
N LEU A 152 17.00 -2.15 12.46
CA LEU A 152 18.06 -1.28 11.95
C LEU A 152 18.78 -0.53 13.08
N GLU A 153 18.06 0.03 14.05
CA GLU A 153 18.67 0.68 15.21
C GLU A 153 19.54 -0.28 16.03
N ALA A 154 19.07 -1.52 16.24
CA ALA A 154 19.83 -2.54 16.95
C ALA A 154 21.13 -2.93 16.21
N GLU A 155 21.10 -3.01 14.88
CA GLU A 155 22.28 -3.27 14.04
C GLU A 155 23.28 -2.10 14.11
N THR A 156 22.82 -0.85 14.12
CA THR A 156 23.69 0.33 14.24
C THR A 156 24.28 0.55 15.64
N ALA A 157 23.68 -0.04 16.67
CA ALA A 157 24.15 0.06 18.05
C ALA A 157 25.24 -0.97 18.41
N VAL A 158 25.55 -1.92 17.52
CA VAL A 158 26.68 -2.84 17.69
C VAL A 158 27.98 -2.08 17.38
N PRO A 159 28.87 -1.85 18.35
CA PRO A 159 30.13 -1.17 18.07
C PRO A 159 30.95 -2.04 17.12
N THR A 160 31.44 -1.44 16.03
CA THR A 160 32.49 -2.05 15.20
C THR A 160 33.69 -2.30 16.12
N ALA A 161 33.92 -3.56 16.46
CA ALA A 161 35.10 -3.96 17.21
C ALA A 161 36.33 -3.51 16.40
N ASP A 162 37.06 -2.57 16.97
CA ASP A 162 38.30 -2.03 16.46
C ASP A 162 39.29 -3.21 16.36
N SER A 163 39.44 -3.75 15.14
CA SER A 163 40.43 -4.78 14.82
C SER A 163 41.80 -4.12 14.63
N SER A 164 42.29 -3.47 15.70
CA SER A 164 43.71 -3.31 15.93
C SER A 164 44.16 -4.50 16.78
N CYS A 165 44.52 -5.60 16.12
CA CYS A 165 45.33 -6.63 16.75
C CYS A 165 46.26 -7.29 15.71
N CYS A 166 47.54 -7.32 16.09
CA CYS A 166 48.76 -7.72 15.38
C CYS A 166 49.43 -6.63 14.55
#